data_AF-A0AA37GL48-F1
#
_entry.id   AF-A0AA37GL48-F1
#
_cell.length_a   1.000
_cell.length_b   1.000
_cell.length_c   1.000
_cell.angle_alpha   90.00
_cell.angle_beta   90.00
_cell.angle_gamma   90.00
#
_symmetry.space_group_name_H-M   'P 1'
#
loop_
_entity.id
_entity.type
_entity.pdbx_description
1 polymer ?
#
loop_
_entity_poly.entity_id
_entity_poly.type
_entity_poly.pdbx_seq_one_letter_code
_entity_poly.pdbx_strand_id
1 'polypeptide(L)'
;MAAEHHGRPAAAAAPNAPPPSTLAAQLVENISASTKSTRSDENAELKRLFAVIEKVKNKPDLLKDAEQRTEHNHMLIYVYARVVLEGIKLDDPFADRNHLRNEALKAINFLKVTIEETPNVLNHTTDGKQFVFRGEEPLWIWIFPKILRLLGHSRCLDLAAPIEGFFQFVILAVIRTGSMWKSLSSIIMYLRETSSALLNRLQDTAPSATGRDVSIDITLPSAATLEFLLGKPGTLFVQQTTYTVQHVSQALRQATTLISALAHPSISKTSSLVSRPTLSELTPWLLDSLLSIRAVQNTWQAVAPSPRADLLNIALNLLPNKPSPARKSLASQKSYALLALLCAELSAHPDEILGIDEQSLAARKTLSLALIRLAHASLVDREIGRIAAPKIVFPLELVCLEVPSLGEAHDFSRSIRVLKQASTSVVPESLEPETKPPCFTDAELRQAVEDLGIGDYSAEDREPASKRRKVLPGAGELGELTARLYEVLQADPIPENGTLEHTFL
;
A
#
# COMPACT_ATOMS: atom_id res chain seq x y z
N MET A 1 27.13 -31.60 -22.18
CA MET A 1 26.49 -31.37 -23.49
C MET A 1 24.99 -31.43 -23.31
N ALA A 2 24.30 -30.48 -23.95
CA ALA A 2 22.85 -30.35 -24.17
C ALA A 2 21.92 -30.20 -22.95
N ALA A 3 21.40 -28.99 -22.81
CA ALA A 3 20.37 -28.56 -21.86
C ALA A 3 18.97 -28.73 -22.47
N GLU A 4 18.03 -29.23 -21.67
CA GLU A 4 16.61 -29.30 -22.02
C GLU A 4 15.90 -28.00 -21.67
N HIS A 5 15.16 -27.48 -22.65
CA HIS A 5 14.44 -26.23 -22.63
C HIS A 5 12.95 -26.53 -22.39
N HIS A 6 12.47 -26.43 -21.15
CA HIS A 6 11.04 -26.48 -20.86
C HIS A 6 10.44 -25.08 -20.86
N GLY A 7 9.93 -24.67 -22.02
CA GLY A 7 9.05 -23.51 -22.17
C GLY A 7 7.67 -23.81 -21.56
N ARG A 8 7.29 -23.04 -20.55
CA ARG A 8 5.95 -23.06 -19.94
C ARG A 8 5.00 -22.20 -20.81
N PRO A 9 3.80 -22.68 -21.17
CA PRO A 9 2.90 -21.94 -22.04
C PRO A 9 2.31 -20.69 -21.36
N ALA A 10 2.11 -19.64 -22.15
CA ALA A 10 1.48 -18.39 -21.76
C ALA A 10 0.08 -18.64 -21.16
N ALA A 11 -0.18 -18.07 -19.98
CA ALA A 11 -1.49 -18.13 -19.36
C ALA A 11 -2.50 -17.34 -20.20
N ALA A 12 -3.63 -17.98 -20.50
CA ALA A 12 -4.71 -17.44 -21.30
C ALA A 12 -5.35 -16.19 -20.64
N ALA A 13 -5.53 -15.15 -21.46
CA ALA A 13 -6.35 -13.99 -21.16
C ALA A 13 -7.81 -14.40 -20.85
N ALA A 14 -8.48 -13.64 -19.97
CA ALA A 14 -9.90 -13.84 -19.66
C ALA A 14 -10.76 -13.82 -20.95
N PRO A 15 -11.68 -14.78 -21.16
CA PRO A 15 -12.16 -15.13 -22.50
C PRO A 15 -13.21 -14.19 -23.12
N ASN A 16 -13.42 -12.95 -22.63
CA ASN A 16 -14.52 -12.10 -23.12
C ASN A 16 -14.23 -10.58 -23.22
N ALA A 17 -12.98 -10.13 -23.13
CA ALA A 17 -12.67 -8.71 -23.36
C ALA A 17 -12.35 -8.45 -24.84
N PRO A 18 -13.02 -7.49 -25.51
CA PRO A 18 -12.68 -7.13 -26.90
C PRO A 18 -11.26 -6.56 -26.98
N PRO A 19 -10.52 -6.80 -28.08
CA PRO A 19 -9.15 -6.32 -28.20
C PRO A 19 -9.08 -4.78 -28.13
N PRO A 20 -7.97 -4.17 -27.68
CA PRO A 20 -7.83 -2.72 -27.53
C PRO A 20 -8.23 -1.91 -28.78
N SER A 21 -7.86 -2.42 -29.95
CA SER A 21 -8.22 -1.87 -31.25
C SER A 21 -9.74 -1.86 -31.51
N THR A 22 -10.50 -2.80 -30.96
CA THR A 22 -11.97 -2.85 -31.06
C THR A 22 -12.62 -1.83 -30.14
N LEU A 23 -12.12 -1.64 -28.91
CA LEU A 23 -12.61 -0.59 -28.00
C LEU A 23 -12.32 0.81 -28.55
N ALA A 24 -11.12 1.04 -29.08
CA ALA A 24 -10.75 2.29 -29.72
C ALA A 24 -11.58 2.56 -30.98
N ALA A 25 -11.99 1.53 -31.72
CA ALA A 25 -12.87 1.68 -32.87
C ALA A 25 -14.35 1.90 -32.48
N GLN A 26 -14.83 1.34 -31.36
CA GLN A 26 -16.16 1.69 -30.84
C GLN A 26 -16.25 3.18 -30.44
N LEU A 27 -15.14 3.78 -30.02
CA LEU A 27 -15.07 5.23 -29.84
C LEU A 27 -15.19 6.01 -31.15
N VAL A 28 -14.64 5.49 -32.27
CA VAL A 28 -14.80 6.11 -33.61
C VAL A 28 -16.28 6.28 -33.98
N GLU A 29 -17.08 5.24 -33.75
CA GLU A 29 -18.52 5.24 -34.05
C GLU A 29 -19.27 6.25 -33.15
N ASN A 30 -18.94 6.31 -31.86
CA ASN A 30 -19.61 7.19 -30.91
C ASN A 30 -19.26 8.68 -31.10
N ILE A 31 -18.03 9.01 -31.51
CA ILE A 31 -17.59 10.39 -31.74
C ILE A 31 -18.11 10.93 -33.08
N SER A 32 -18.19 10.08 -34.12
CA SER A 32 -18.76 10.46 -35.41
C SER A 32 -20.22 10.92 -35.31
N ALA A 33 -20.94 10.47 -34.27
CA ALA A 33 -22.29 10.93 -33.94
C ALA A 33 -22.35 12.20 -33.05
N SER A 34 -21.23 12.61 -32.43
CA SER A 34 -21.20 13.62 -31.36
C SER A 34 -20.07 14.64 -31.53
N THR A 35 -19.91 15.24 -32.71
CA THR A 35 -18.96 16.36 -32.89
C THR A 35 -19.58 17.70 -32.47
N LYS A 36 -19.50 18.03 -31.17
CA LYS A 36 -19.55 19.40 -30.65
C LYS A 36 -18.19 19.75 -30.02
N SER A 37 -17.18 19.98 -30.86
CA SER A 37 -15.90 20.58 -30.45
C SER A 37 -15.60 21.78 -31.37
N THR A 38 -15.25 22.92 -30.77
CA THR A 38 -15.16 24.26 -31.39
C THR A 38 -13.81 24.60 -32.03
N ARG A 39 -12.82 23.69 -32.05
CA ARG A 39 -11.50 23.94 -32.67
C ARG A 39 -11.23 22.95 -33.81
N SER A 40 -11.03 23.48 -35.02
CA SER A 40 -10.92 22.70 -36.26
C SER A 40 -9.74 21.73 -36.28
N ASP A 41 -8.61 22.16 -35.72
CA ASP A 41 -7.33 21.48 -35.87
C ASP A 41 -7.23 20.25 -34.95
N GLU A 42 -7.82 20.34 -33.76
CA GLU A 42 -7.92 19.22 -32.80
C GLU A 42 -8.79 18.09 -33.39
N ASN A 43 -9.90 18.46 -34.03
CA ASN A 43 -10.77 17.50 -34.71
C ASN A 43 -10.09 16.89 -35.95
N ALA A 44 -9.21 17.63 -36.63
CA ALA A 44 -8.46 17.13 -37.78
C ALA A 44 -7.40 16.11 -37.37
N GLU A 45 -6.66 16.37 -36.27
CA GLU A 45 -5.70 15.41 -35.70
C GLU A 45 -6.41 14.12 -35.30
N LEU A 46 -7.48 14.20 -34.51
CA LEU A 46 -8.21 13.02 -34.04
C LEU A 46 -8.75 12.20 -35.22
N LYS A 47 -9.34 12.84 -36.23
CA LYS A 47 -9.80 12.16 -37.46
C LYS A 47 -8.67 11.43 -38.19
N ARG A 48 -7.49 12.06 -38.31
CA ARG A 48 -6.31 11.43 -38.90
C ARG A 48 -5.88 10.20 -38.10
N LEU A 49 -5.77 10.31 -36.78
CA LEU A 49 -5.35 9.21 -35.92
C LEU A 49 -6.37 8.06 -35.93
N PHE A 50 -7.67 8.36 -35.95
CA PHE A 50 -8.72 7.35 -36.07
C PHE A 50 -8.65 6.57 -37.38
N ALA A 51 -8.37 7.24 -38.51
CA ALA A 51 -8.19 6.56 -39.79
C ALA A 51 -7.02 5.56 -39.75
N VAL A 52 -5.93 5.90 -39.04
CA VAL A 52 -4.80 4.98 -38.83
C VAL A 52 -5.22 3.80 -37.94
N ILE A 53 -5.94 4.07 -36.85
CA ILE A 53 -6.44 3.03 -35.94
C ILE A 53 -7.35 2.04 -36.68
N GLU A 54 -8.30 2.54 -37.47
CA GLU A 54 -9.23 1.71 -38.23
C GLU A 54 -8.50 0.87 -39.29
N LYS A 55 -7.52 1.45 -39.97
CA LYS A 55 -6.69 0.73 -40.95
C LYS A 55 -5.94 -0.45 -40.31
N VAL A 56 -5.37 -0.25 -39.13
CA VAL A 56 -4.63 -1.30 -38.39
C VAL A 56 -5.61 -2.33 -37.80
N LYS A 57 -6.77 -1.92 -37.29
CA LYS A 57 -7.84 -2.85 -36.86
C LYS A 57 -8.25 -3.78 -38.00
N ASN A 58 -8.45 -3.25 -39.20
CA ASN A 58 -8.86 -4.02 -40.37
C ASN A 58 -7.74 -4.91 -40.94
N LYS A 59 -6.47 -4.57 -40.67
CA LYS A 59 -5.29 -5.33 -41.12
C LYS A 59 -4.20 -5.37 -40.04
N PRO A 60 -4.32 -6.26 -39.03
CA PRO A 60 -3.39 -6.33 -37.91
C PRO A 60 -1.94 -6.65 -38.33
N ASP A 61 -1.76 -7.38 -39.44
CA ASP A 61 -0.46 -7.75 -40.01
C ASP A 61 0.39 -6.56 -40.49
N LEU A 62 -0.17 -5.34 -40.47
CA LEU A 62 0.56 -4.11 -40.72
C LEU A 62 1.61 -3.83 -39.64
N LEU A 63 1.42 -4.33 -38.41
CA LEU A 63 2.36 -4.19 -37.29
C LEU A 63 3.33 -5.37 -37.27
N LYS A 64 4.48 -5.20 -37.91
CA LYS A 64 5.45 -6.28 -38.14
C LYS A 64 6.36 -6.52 -36.94
N ASP A 65 6.78 -5.46 -36.28
CA ASP A 65 7.72 -5.50 -35.16
C ASP A 65 7.12 -4.97 -33.85
N ALA A 66 7.87 -5.15 -32.76
CA ALA A 66 7.44 -4.73 -31.43
C ALA A 66 7.41 -3.20 -31.25
N GLU A 67 8.18 -2.46 -32.04
CA GLU A 67 8.27 -1.00 -31.97
C GLU A 67 7.02 -0.37 -32.60
N GLN A 68 6.62 -0.85 -33.78
CA GLN A 68 5.38 -0.48 -34.45
C GLN A 68 4.15 -0.80 -33.59
N ARG A 69 4.14 -1.95 -32.89
CA ARG A 69 3.08 -2.27 -31.92
C ARG A 69 3.06 -1.28 -30.75
N THR A 70 4.24 -0.91 -30.24
CA THR A 70 4.36 0.07 -29.16
C THR A 70 3.87 1.45 -29.59
N GLU A 71 4.25 1.92 -30.78
CA GLU A 71 3.79 3.20 -31.33
C GLU A 71 2.27 3.18 -31.57
N HIS A 72 1.74 2.08 -32.11
CA HIS A 72 0.30 1.93 -32.31
C HIS A 72 -0.47 1.95 -30.98
N ASN A 73 -0.01 1.19 -29.98
CA ASN A 73 -0.64 1.15 -28.66
C ASN A 73 -0.51 2.49 -27.92
N HIS A 74 0.59 3.21 -28.11
CA HIS A 74 0.74 4.59 -27.66
C HIS A 74 -0.33 5.49 -28.27
N MET A 75 -0.50 5.46 -29.60
CA MET A 75 -1.53 6.23 -30.30
C MET A 75 -2.95 5.89 -29.82
N LEU A 76 -3.25 4.61 -29.61
CA LEU A 76 -4.53 4.16 -29.07
C LEU A 76 -4.78 4.78 -27.69
N ILE A 77 -3.79 4.76 -26.79
CA ILE A 77 -3.89 5.37 -25.45
C ILE A 77 -4.10 6.87 -25.54
N TYR A 78 -3.34 7.57 -26.40
CA TYR A 78 -3.49 9.01 -26.59
C TYR A 78 -4.91 9.38 -27.02
N VAL A 79 -5.40 8.74 -28.08
CA VAL A 79 -6.74 9.01 -28.63
C VAL A 79 -7.83 8.66 -27.61
N TYR A 80 -7.74 7.50 -26.96
CA TYR A 80 -8.71 7.08 -25.95
C TYR A 80 -8.74 8.05 -24.77
N ALA A 81 -7.58 8.47 -24.26
CA ALA A 81 -7.48 9.41 -23.15
C ALA A 81 -8.07 10.78 -23.52
N ARG A 82 -7.79 11.29 -24.72
CA ARG A 82 -8.32 12.57 -25.22
C ARG A 82 -9.84 12.58 -25.33
N VAL A 83 -10.44 11.48 -25.76
CA VAL A 83 -11.88 11.41 -25.95
C VAL A 83 -12.60 11.10 -24.64
N VAL A 84 -12.16 10.05 -23.94
CA VAL A 84 -12.88 9.52 -22.79
C VAL A 84 -12.43 10.20 -21.51
N LEU A 85 -11.14 10.06 -21.17
CA LEU A 85 -10.65 10.55 -19.89
C LEU A 85 -10.72 12.06 -19.80
N GLU A 86 -10.37 12.82 -20.83
CA GLU A 86 -10.50 14.29 -20.83
C GLU A 86 -11.93 14.76 -21.08
N GLY A 87 -12.77 13.93 -21.70
CA GLY A 87 -14.20 14.20 -21.85
C GLY A 87 -14.98 14.22 -20.53
N ILE A 88 -14.46 13.60 -19.47
CA ILE A 88 -15.06 13.60 -18.13
C ILE A 88 -14.96 15.00 -17.51
N LYS A 89 -16.09 15.72 -17.46
CA LYS A 89 -16.19 17.05 -16.82
C LYS A 89 -16.60 16.91 -15.36
N LEU A 90 -15.64 17.10 -14.46
CA LEU A 90 -15.87 16.98 -13.02
C LEU A 90 -16.67 18.17 -12.44
N ASP A 91 -16.55 19.34 -13.07
CA ASP A 91 -17.18 20.59 -12.63
C ASP A 91 -18.65 20.73 -13.05
N ASP A 92 -19.19 19.84 -13.90
CA ASP A 92 -20.57 19.97 -14.42
C ASP A 92 -21.62 19.45 -13.42
N PRO A 93 -22.38 20.30 -12.69
CA PRO A 93 -23.34 19.89 -11.67
C PRO A 93 -24.35 18.82 -12.12
N PHE A 94 -24.62 18.70 -13.42
CA PHE A 94 -25.66 17.84 -14.00
C PHE A 94 -25.13 16.58 -14.69
N ALA A 95 -23.82 16.33 -14.68
CA ALA A 95 -23.24 15.13 -15.28
C ALA A 95 -23.80 13.83 -14.65
N ASP A 96 -24.17 12.87 -15.50
CA ASP A 96 -24.61 11.55 -15.05
C ASP A 96 -23.43 10.79 -14.42
N ARG A 97 -23.53 10.57 -13.10
CA ARG A 97 -22.52 9.88 -12.29
C ARG A 97 -22.31 8.44 -12.74
N ASN A 98 -23.36 7.74 -13.15
CA ASN A 98 -23.27 6.36 -13.60
C ASN A 98 -22.56 6.28 -14.95
N HIS A 99 -22.90 7.19 -15.87
CA HIS A 99 -22.21 7.30 -17.14
C HIS A 99 -20.72 7.62 -16.95
N LEU A 100 -20.39 8.62 -16.13
CA LEU A 100 -19.00 9.00 -15.81
C LEU A 100 -18.22 7.81 -15.24
N ARG A 101 -18.80 7.13 -14.24
CA ARG A 101 -18.21 5.94 -13.61
C ARG A 101 -17.93 4.87 -14.67
N ASN A 102 -18.91 4.56 -15.53
CA ASN A 102 -18.77 3.52 -16.54
C ASN A 102 -17.67 3.86 -17.57
N GLU A 103 -17.60 5.12 -18.02
CA GLU A 103 -16.55 5.56 -18.95
C GLU A 103 -15.15 5.51 -18.30
N ALA A 104 -15.02 5.92 -17.04
CA ALA A 104 -13.77 5.80 -16.30
C ALA A 104 -13.35 4.33 -16.11
N LEU A 105 -14.28 3.43 -15.77
CA LEU A 105 -14.00 1.99 -15.64
C LEU A 105 -13.57 1.36 -16.97
N LYS A 106 -14.25 1.70 -18.07
CA LYS A 106 -13.84 1.27 -19.41
C LYS A 106 -12.44 1.78 -19.74
N ALA A 107 -12.13 3.03 -19.43
CA ALA A 107 -10.81 3.61 -19.64
C ALA A 107 -9.71 2.89 -18.84
N ILE A 108 -9.94 2.64 -17.55
CA ILE A 108 -9.01 1.90 -16.70
C ILE A 108 -8.78 0.49 -17.26
N ASN A 109 -9.85 -0.21 -17.65
CA ASN A 109 -9.74 -1.56 -18.21
C ASN A 109 -8.99 -1.56 -19.55
N PHE A 110 -9.31 -0.62 -20.44
CA PHE A 110 -8.62 -0.44 -21.71
C PHE A 110 -7.11 -0.20 -21.50
N LEU A 111 -6.73 0.66 -20.55
CA LEU A 111 -5.34 0.88 -20.20
C LEU A 111 -4.67 -0.39 -19.69
N LYS A 112 -5.33 -1.15 -18.79
CA LYS A 112 -4.79 -2.42 -18.28
C LYS A 112 -4.49 -3.40 -19.41
N VAL A 113 -5.46 -3.66 -20.29
CA VAL A 113 -5.30 -4.59 -21.41
C VAL A 113 -4.17 -4.13 -22.35
N THR A 114 -4.14 -2.85 -22.70
CA THR A 114 -3.11 -2.31 -23.61
C THR A 114 -1.70 -2.37 -23.01
N ILE A 115 -1.57 -2.07 -21.72
CA ILE A 115 -0.29 -2.15 -21.00
C ILE A 115 0.13 -3.60 -20.79
N GLU A 116 -0.80 -4.53 -20.54
CA GLU A 116 -0.50 -5.96 -20.45
C GLU A 116 0.07 -6.50 -21.75
N GLU A 117 -0.53 -6.11 -22.88
CA GLU A 117 -0.07 -6.50 -24.21
C GLU A 117 1.28 -5.88 -24.57
N THR A 118 1.52 -4.61 -24.21
CA THR A 118 2.78 -3.91 -24.53
C THR A 118 3.26 -3.04 -23.37
N PRO A 119 3.90 -3.64 -22.34
CA PRO A 119 4.29 -2.88 -21.14
C PRO A 119 5.21 -1.70 -21.43
N ASN A 120 6.14 -1.86 -22.38
CA ASN A 120 7.10 -0.82 -22.77
C ASN A 120 6.42 0.47 -23.29
N VAL A 121 5.13 0.42 -23.66
CA VAL A 121 4.34 1.60 -24.07
C VAL A 121 4.35 2.70 -23.00
N LEU A 122 4.44 2.34 -21.72
CA LEU A 122 4.51 3.30 -20.61
C LEU A 122 5.74 4.21 -20.72
N ASN A 123 6.87 3.67 -21.18
CA ASN A 123 8.13 4.40 -21.33
C ASN A 123 8.27 5.06 -22.71
N HIS A 124 7.31 4.88 -23.62
CA HIS A 124 7.37 5.45 -24.95
C HIS A 124 7.34 6.98 -24.86
N THR A 125 8.30 7.64 -25.51
CA THR A 125 8.43 9.10 -25.62
C THR A 125 8.16 9.52 -27.05
N THR A 126 7.68 10.75 -27.25
CA THR A 126 7.50 11.35 -28.58
C THR A 126 8.50 12.49 -28.81
N ASP A 127 8.54 13.00 -30.04
CA ASP A 127 9.33 14.18 -30.42
C ASP A 127 8.70 15.52 -29.99
N GLY A 128 7.58 15.46 -29.25
CA GLY A 128 6.78 16.61 -28.84
C GLY A 128 6.03 17.32 -29.97
N LYS A 129 6.04 16.76 -31.20
CA LYS A 129 5.43 17.38 -32.40
C LYS A 129 4.40 16.47 -33.06
N GLN A 130 4.50 15.16 -32.86
CA GLN A 130 3.59 14.17 -33.43
C GLN A 130 2.14 14.33 -32.93
N PHE A 131 1.98 14.82 -31.69
CA PHE A 131 0.71 14.91 -30.98
C PHE A 131 0.50 16.31 -30.40
N VAL A 132 -0.67 16.93 -30.62
CA VAL A 132 -0.95 18.31 -30.19
C VAL A 132 -0.93 18.48 -28.67
N PHE A 133 -1.38 17.48 -27.90
CA PHE A 133 -1.55 17.56 -26.44
C PHE A 133 -0.52 16.74 -25.66
N ARG A 134 0.59 16.36 -26.29
CA ARG A 134 1.61 15.51 -25.67
C ARG A 134 3.01 16.00 -26.01
N GLY A 135 3.90 15.97 -25.01
CA GLY A 135 5.28 16.39 -25.18
C GLY A 135 6.25 15.24 -25.40
N GLU A 136 7.46 15.43 -24.90
CA GLU A 136 8.54 14.44 -24.95
C GLU A 136 8.54 13.53 -23.72
N GLU A 137 7.63 13.74 -22.77
CA GLU A 137 7.54 12.93 -21.56
C GLU A 137 7.17 11.46 -21.86
N PRO A 138 7.65 10.51 -21.02
CA PRO A 138 7.14 9.14 -21.01
C PRO A 138 5.63 9.11 -20.87
N LEU A 139 4.96 8.18 -21.56
CA LEU A 139 3.50 8.06 -21.56
C LEU A 139 2.91 8.00 -20.15
N TRP A 140 3.57 7.30 -19.22
CA TRP A 140 3.09 7.15 -17.86
C TRP A 140 2.97 8.51 -17.13
N ILE A 141 3.88 9.47 -17.36
CA ILE A 141 3.82 10.82 -16.77
C ILE A 141 2.62 11.60 -17.30
N TRP A 142 2.27 11.41 -18.57
CA TRP A 142 1.14 12.09 -19.20
C TRP A 142 -0.22 11.49 -18.84
N ILE A 143 -0.30 10.17 -18.66
CA ILE A 143 -1.57 9.46 -18.42
C ILE A 143 -1.98 9.43 -16.94
N PHE A 144 -1.02 9.36 -16.02
CA PHE A 144 -1.34 9.28 -14.57
C PHE A 144 -2.19 10.45 -14.07
N PRO A 145 -1.90 11.74 -14.38
CA PRO A 145 -2.72 12.87 -13.96
C PRO A 145 -4.19 12.76 -14.39
N LYS A 146 -4.44 12.19 -15.57
CA LYS A 146 -5.79 12.02 -16.14
C LYS A 146 -6.63 11.00 -15.38
N ILE A 147 -5.97 10.01 -14.76
CA ILE A 147 -6.60 9.04 -13.85
C ILE A 147 -6.68 9.59 -12.43
N LEU A 148 -5.59 10.18 -11.93
CA LEU A 148 -5.50 10.65 -10.54
C LEU A 148 -6.45 11.79 -10.22
N ARG A 149 -6.78 12.66 -11.18
CA ARG A 149 -7.82 13.69 -10.97
C ARG A 149 -9.19 13.12 -10.60
N LEU A 150 -9.48 11.87 -10.98
CA LEU A 150 -10.73 11.18 -10.65
C LEU A 150 -10.70 10.59 -9.23
N LEU A 151 -9.52 10.23 -8.73
CA LEU A 151 -9.36 9.56 -7.45
C LEU A 151 -9.82 10.46 -6.30
N GLY A 152 -10.66 9.95 -5.39
CA GLY A 152 -11.13 10.68 -4.22
C GLY A 152 -12.09 11.85 -4.51
N HIS A 153 -12.38 12.15 -5.78
CA HIS A 153 -13.34 13.20 -6.14
C HIS A 153 -14.76 12.78 -5.68
N SER A 154 -15.56 13.71 -5.15
CA SER A 154 -16.88 13.45 -4.56
C SER A 154 -17.87 12.71 -5.49
N ARG A 155 -17.65 12.84 -6.80
CA ARG A 155 -18.45 12.21 -7.87
C ARG A 155 -17.96 10.83 -8.29
N CYS A 156 -16.74 10.49 -7.89
CA CYS A 156 -15.96 9.36 -8.36
C CYS A 156 -15.51 8.47 -7.19
N LEU A 157 -16.19 8.53 -6.03
CA LEU A 157 -15.78 7.80 -4.83
C LEU A 157 -15.65 6.29 -5.10
N ASP A 158 -16.56 5.73 -5.90
CA ASP A 158 -16.56 4.31 -6.27
C ASP A 158 -15.39 3.91 -7.18
N LEU A 159 -14.61 4.87 -7.69
CA LEU A 159 -13.42 4.61 -8.50
C LEU A 159 -12.16 4.40 -7.65
N ALA A 160 -12.21 4.56 -6.31
CA ALA A 160 -11.05 4.38 -5.44
C ALA A 160 -10.38 3.01 -5.64
N ALA A 161 -11.13 1.91 -5.44
CA ALA A 161 -10.59 0.56 -5.60
C ALA A 161 -10.16 0.23 -7.05
N PRO A 162 -10.93 0.58 -8.10
CA PRO A 162 -10.48 0.41 -9.50
C PRO A 162 -9.17 1.14 -9.83
N ILE A 163 -9.00 2.37 -9.34
CA ILE A 163 -7.79 3.18 -9.56
C ILE A 163 -6.63 2.63 -8.73
N GLU A 164 -6.86 2.24 -7.47
CA GLU A 164 -5.86 1.57 -6.64
C GLU A 164 -5.32 0.31 -7.34
N GLY A 165 -6.23 -0.56 -7.77
CA GLY A 165 -5.89 -1.78 -8.50
C GLY A 165 -5.26 -1.52 -9.86
N PHE A 166 -5.46 -0.34 -10.46
CA PHE A 166 -4.74 0.08 -11.67
C PHE A 166 -3.28 0.39 -11.38
N PHE A 167 -2.98 1.19 -10.34
CA PHE A 167 -1.60 1.50 -9.98
C PHE A 167 -0.85 0.26 -9.48
N GLN A 168 -1.51 -0.60 -8.70
CA GLN A 168 -0.95 -1.89 -8.31
C GLN A 168 -0.61 -2.74 -9.55
N PHE A 169 -1.53 -2.82 -10.52
CA PHE A 169 -1.30 -3.52 -11.78
C PHE A 169 -0.10 -2.96 -12.57
N VAL A 170 -0.01 -1.63 -12.72
CA VAL A 170 1.08 -0.99 -13.46
C VAL A 170 2.44 -1.29 -12.82
N ILE A 171 2.55 -1.18 -11.50
CA ILE A 171 3.79 -1.48 -10.77
C ILE A 171 4.17 -2.95 -10.97
N LEU A 172 3.21 -3.87 -10.84
CA LEU A 172 3.45 -5.31 -11.04
C LEU A 172 3.83 -5.65 -12.49
N ALA A 173 3.21 -4.99 -13.48
CA ALA A 173 3.57 -5.15 -14.89
C ALA A 173 5.02 -4.71 -15.16
N VAL A 174 5.44 -3.59 -14.57
CA VAL A 174 6.82 -3.09 -14.65
C VAL A 174 7.80 -4.04 -13.94
N ILE A 175 7.46 -4.55 -12.75
CA ILE A 175 8.29 -5.53 -12.02
C ILE A 175 8.49 -6.81 -12.86
N ARG A 176 7.43 -7.29 -13.53
CA ARG A 176 7.49 -8.50 -14.36
C ARG A 176 8.23 -8.29 -15.67
N THR A 177 8.30 -7.05 -16.16
CA THR A 177 8.94 -6.70 -17.44
C THR A 177 10.38 -6.23 -17.20
N GLY A 178 11.35 -7.13 -17.35
CA GLY A 178 12.76 -6.86 -17.03
C GLY A 178 13.36 -5.61 -17.70
N SER A 179 12.96 -5.27 -18.92
CA SER A 179 13.42 -4.07 -19.64
C SER A 179 12.98 -2.75 -18.98
N MET A 180 11.95 -2.78 -18.14
CA MET A 180 11.33 -1.60 -17.54
C MET A 180 11.78 -1.32 -16.11
N TRP A 181 12.68 -2.13 -15.54
CA TRP A 181 13.12 -2.00 -14.16
C TRP A 181 13.72 -0.62 -13.83
N LYS A 182 14.34 0.04 -14.81
CA LYS A 182 14.84 1.41 -14.65
C LYS A 182 13.73 2.43 -14.33
N SER A 183 12.53 2.20 -14.86
CA SER A 183 11.36 3.07 -14.65
C SER A 183 10.60 2.78 -13.36
N LEU A 184 10.85 1.62 -12.74
CA LEU A 184 10.20 1.25 -11.48
C LEU A 184 10.45 2.30 -10.39
N SER A 185 11.71 2.74 -10.25
CA SER A 185 12.08 3.77 -9.28
C SER A 185 11.37 5.09 -9.56
N SER A 186 11.29 5.51 -10.82
CA SER A 186 10.60 6.74 -11.23
C SER A 186 9.09 6.68 -10.95
N ILE A 187 8.45 5.55 -11.22
CA ILE A 187 7.01 5.36 -10.98
C ILE A 187 6.70 5.33 -9.48
N ILE A 188 7.47 4.57 -8.69
CA ILE A 188 7.31 4.54 -7.23
C ILE A 188 7.55 5.93 -6.65
N MET A 189 8.60 6.62 -7.09
CA MET A 189 8.91 7.98 -6.66
C MET A 189 7.77 8.95 -7.00
N TYR A 190 7.21 8.89 -8.21
CA TYR A 190 6.09 9.75 -8.59
C TYR A 190 4.90 9.60 -7.63
N LEU A 191 4.50 8.35 -7.33
CA LEU A 191 3.37 8.08 -6.43
C LEU A 191 3.70 8.46 -4.99
N ARG A 192 4.94 8.21 -4.55
CA ARG A 192 5.48 8.60 -3.25
C ARG A 192 5.42 10.10 -3.05
N GLU A 193 6.02 10.88 -3.95
CA GLU A 193 6.08 12.33 -3.87
C GLU A 193 4.71 12.99 -4.02
N THR A 194 3.82 12.42 -4.85
CA THR A 194 2.42 12.86 -4.94
C THR A 194 1.70 12.66 -3.60
N SER A 195 1.90 11.51 -2.95
CA SER A 195 1.30 11.22 -1.64
C SER A 195 1.88 12.10 -0.54
N SER A 196 3.20 12.33 -0.53
CA SER A 196 3.88 13.21 0.43
C SER A 196 3.40 14.66 0.29
N ALA A 197 3.25 15.17 -0.94
CA ALA A 197 2.75 16.52 -1.19
C ALA A 197 1.31 16.70 -0.68
N LEU A 198 0.45 15.69 -0.87
CA LEU A 198 -0.90 15.66 -0.31
C LEU A 198 -0.88 15.68 1.22
N LEU A 199 -0.09 14.80 1.86
CA LEU A 199 0.00 14.72 3.31
C LEU A 199 0.53 16.01 3.95
N ASN A 200 1.60 16.58 3.40
CA ASN A 200 2.16 17.84 3.88
C ASN A 200 1.11 18.95 3.80
N ARG A 201 0.40 19.07 2.67
CA ARG A 201 -0.67 20.06 2.52
C ARG A 201 -1.80 19.86 3.52
N LEU A 202 -2.18 18.62 3.80
CA LEU A 202 -3.23 18.29 4.78
C LEU A 202 -2.81 18.61 6.23
N GLN A 203 -1.53 18.43 6.55
CA GLN A 203 -0.96 18.77 7.86
C GLN A 203 -0.85 20.28 8.07
N ASP A 204 -0.53 21.04 7.01
CA ASP A 204 -0.43 22.49 7.05
C ASP A 204 -1.79 23.21 7.05
N THR A 205 -2.88 22.48 6.76
CA THR A 205 -4.23 23.05 6.67
C THR A 205 -4.96 22.88 8.00
N ALA A 206 -5.48 23.97 8.56
CA ALA A 206 -6.28 23.94 9.77
C ALA A 206 -7.74 23.50 9.50
N PRO A 207 -8.34 22.65 10.37
CA PRO A 207 -9.74 22.29 10.28
C PRO A 207 -10.68 23.50 10.38
N SER A 208 -11.78 23.47 9.63
CA SER A 208 -12.86 24.44 9.83
C SER A 208 -13.59 24.13 11.13
N ALA A 209 -13.84 25.16 11.95
CA ALA A 209 -14.68 25.05 13.15
C ALA A 209 -16.11 24.56 12.85
N THR A 210 -16.56 24.68 11.59
CA THR A 210 -17.90 24.27 11.16
C THR A 210 -17.97 22.81 10.69
N GLY A 211 -16.84 22.08 10.67
CA GLY A 211 -16.78 20.71 10.14
C GLY A 211 -16.98 20.61 8.63
N ARG A 212 -16.95 21.74 7.90
CA ARG A 212 -17.08 21.77 6.43
C ARG A 212 -15.76 21.41 5.75
N ASP A 213 -15.89 20.84 4.56
CA ASP A 213 -14.75 20.54 3.69
C ASP A 213 -14.05 21.84 3.26
N VAL A 214 -12.73 21.85 3.37
CA VAL A 214 -11.89 23.03 3.16
C VAL A 214 -11.24 22.96 1.77
N SER A 215 -11.16 24.10 1.09
CA SER A 215 -10.44 24.20 -0.18
C SER A 215 -8.94 24.33 0.06
N ILE A 216 -8.14 23.56 -0.67
CA ILE A 216 -6.66 23.55 -0.56
C ILE A 216 -5.93 23.86 -1.86
N ASP A 217 -6.62 23.76 -3.00
CA ASP A 217 -6.14 23.94 -4.38
C ASP A 217 -4.64 23.64 -4.57
N ILE A 218 -4.31 22.34 -4.73
CA ILE A 218 -2.94 21.87 -4.94
C ILE A 218 -2.80 21.27 -6.34
N THR A 219 -1.73 21.66 -7.04
CA THR A 219 -1.35 21.08 -8.34
C THR A 219 -0.37 19.93 -8.14
N LEU A 220 -0.68 18.78 -8.72
CA LEU A 220 0.07 17.53 -8.57
C LEU A 220 0.40 16.89 -9.92
N PRO A 221 1.53 16.17 -10.02
CA PRO A 221 2.64 16.19 -9.06
C PRO A 221 3.28 17.59 -8.99
N SER A 222 4.10 17.83 -7.97
CA SER A 222 4.78 19.13 -7.85
C SER A 222 5.72 19.39 -9.03
N ALA A 223 5.95 20.66 -9.37
CA ALA A 223 6.90 21.02 -10.43
C ALA A 223 8.30 20.45 -10.15
N ALA A 224 8.77 20.52 -8.90
CA ALA A 224 10.06 19.95 -8.49
C ALA A 224 10.14 18.43 -8.71
N THR A 225 9.03 17.70 -8.46
CA THR A 225 8.95 16.26 -8.74
C THR A 225 9.08 15.98 -10.23
N LEU A 226 8.41 16.77 -11.09
CA LEU A 226 8.53 16.62 -12.55
C LEU A 226 9.92 16.97 -13.05
N GLU A 227 10.52 18.05 -12.54
CA GLU A 227 11.90 18.46 -12.86
C GLU A 227 12.90 17.35 -12.53
N PHE A 228 12.75 16.73 -11.35
CA PHE A 228 13.58 15.62 -10.94
C PHE A 228 13.42 14.40 -11.86
N LEU A 229 12.19 14.03 -12.21
CA LEU A 229 11.89 12.84 -13.01
C LEU A 229 12.26 12.99 -14.49
N LEU A 230 12.12 14.20 -15.04
CA LEU A 230 12.33 14.49 -16.46
C LEU A 230 13.71 15.10 -16.76
N GLY A 231 14.43 15.58 -15.73
CA GLY A 231 15.74 16.23 -15.89
C GLY A 231 15.69 17.55 -16.66
N LYS A 232 14.52 18.18 -16.74
CA LYS A 232 14.27 19.43 -17.47
C LYS A 232 13.57 20.43 -16.56
N PRO A 233 13.82 21.75 -16.70
CA PRO A 233 13.15 22.77 -15.90
C PRO A 233 11.64 22.84 -16.20
N GLY A 234 10.87 23.20 -15.18
CA GLY A 234 9.40 23.17 -15.13
C GLY A 234 8.67 23.93 -16.24
N THR A 235 9.32 24.95 -16.79
CA THR A 235 8.77 25.83 -17.83
C THR A 235 8.70 25.18 -19.21
N LEU A 236 9.32 24.02 -19.40
CA LEU A 236 9.35 23.29 -20.68
C LEU A 236 8.35 22.11 -20.74
N PHE A 237 7.60 21.86 -19.67
CA PHE A 237 6.64 20.75 -19.67
C PHE A 237 5.39 21.09 -20.47
N VAL A 238 4.96 20.15 -21.29
CA VAL A 238 3.72 20.27 -22.04
C VAL A 238 2.54 20.34 -21.07
N GLN A 239 1.57 21.19 -21.41
CA GLN A 239 0.29 21.30 -20.72
C GLN A 239 -0.30 19.88 -20.55
N GLN A 240 -0.89 19.58 -19.38
CA GLN A 240 -1.57 18.31 -19.04
C GLN A 240 -0.73 17.16 -18.44
N THR A 241 0.49 17.43 -17.95
CA THR A 241 1.26 16.49 -17.09
C THR A 241 0.96 16.66 -15.60
N THR A 242 0.03 17.54 -15.26
CA THR A 242 -0.44 17.81 -13.89
C THR A 242 -1.97 17.81 -13.81
N TYR A 243 -2.49 17.73 -12.59
CA TYR A 243 -3.90 17.88 -12.24
C TYR A 243 -4.04 18.65 -10.92
N THR A 244 -5.24 19.15 -10.63
CA THR A 244 -5.53 19.87 -9.38
C THR A 244 -6.41 19.05 -8.44
N VAL A 245 -6.16 19.22 -7.14
CA VAL A 245 -7.00 18.70 -6.05
C VAL A 245 -7.53 19.88 -5.27
N GLN A 246 -8.85 20.01 -5.25
CA GLN A 246 -9.50 21.23 -4.76
C GLN A 246 -9.81 21.15 -3.27
N HIS A 247 -10.12 19.96 -2.74
CA HIS A 247 -10.66 19.80 -1.39
C HIS A 247 -9.85 18.86 -0.51
N VAL A 248 -9.90 19.11 0.80
CA VAL A 248 -9.28 18.26 1.84
C VAL A 248 -9.81 16.83 1.77
N SER A 249 -11.13 16.65 1.64
CA SER A 249 -11.70 15.31 1.58
C SER A 249 -11.21 14.48 0.38
N GLN A 250 -10.96 15.14 -0.75
CA GLN A 250 -10.38 14.51 -1.94
C GLN A 250 -8.91 14.17 -1.68
N ALA A 251 -8.12 15.13 -1.18
CA ALA A 251 -6.70 14.92 -0.89
C ALA A 251 -6.46 13.77 0.09
N LEU A 252 -7.26 13.69 1.16
CA LEU A 252 -7.15 12.62 2.15
C LEU A 252 -7.40 11.26 1.51
N ARG A 253 -8.50 11.11 0.76
CA ARG A 253 -8.83 9.86 0.05
C ARG A 253 -7.77 9.48 -0.98
N GLN A 254 -7.22 10.46 -1.71
CA GLN A 254 -6.12 10.22 -2.65
C GLN A 254 -4.87 9.71 -1.94
N ALA A 255 -4.43 10.39 -0.89
CA ALA A 255 -3.25 9.98 -0.12
C ALA A 255 -3.42 8.56 0.43
N THR A 256 -4.59 8.25 1.02
CA THR A 256 -4.88 6.90 1.54
C THR A 256 -4.79 5.85 0.46
N THR A 257 -5.43 6.08 -0.69
CA THR A 257 -5.48 5.10 -1.77
C THR A 257 -4.10 4.88 -2.40
N LEU A 258 -3.30 5.94 -2.60
CA LEU A 258 -1.96 5.83 -3.15
C LEU A 258 -1.00 5.09 -2.21
N ILE A 259 -1.05 5.39 -0.91
CA ILE A 259 -0.26 4.68 0.10
C ILE A 259 -0.68 3.20 0.16
N SER A 260 -1.98 2.91 0.13
CA SER A 260 -2.50 1.54 0.06
C SER A 260 -1.99 0.78 -1.18
N ALA A 261 -2.03 1.42 -2.36
CA ALA A 261 -1.51 0.83 -3.59
C ALA A 261 -0.03 0.45 -3.48
N LEU A 262 0.80 1.32 -2.89
CA LEU A 262 2.23 1.06 -2.67
C LEU A 262 2.49 0.03 -1.57
N ALA A 263 1.62 -0.05 -0.56
CA ALA A 263 1.73 -0.99 0.55
C ALA A 263 1.31 -2.43 0.20
N HIS A 264 0.66 -2.63 -0.95
CA HIS A 264 0.17 -3.93 -1.39
C HIS A 264 1.25 -5.03 -1.27
N PRO A 265 0.96 -6.21 -0.66
CA PRO A 265 1.97 -7.23 -0.35
C PRO A 265 2.79 -7.69 -1.55
N SER A 266 2.15 -7.85 -2.72
CA SER A 266 2.83 -8.25 -3.96
C SER A 266 3.83 -7.21 -4.48
N ILE A 267 3.81 -5.99 -3.96
CA ILE A 267 4.75 -4.91 -4.30
C ILE A 267 5.77 -4.82 -3.16
N SER A 268 5.31 -4.56 -1.94
CA SER A 268 6.16 -4.30 -0.77
C SER A 268 7.06 -5.48 -0.39
N LYS A 269 6.64 -6.73 -0.66
CA LYS A 269 7.40 -7.95 -0.34
C LYS A 269 8.17 -8.53 -1.53
N THR A 270 8.26 -7.81 -2.65
CA THR A 270 8.95 -8.30 -3.85
C THR A 270 10.44 -8.52 -3.56
N SER A 271 10.90 -9.78 -3.66
CA SER A 271 12.29 -10.16 -3.34
C SER A 271 13.26 -10.07 -4.53
N SER A 272 12.88 -9.49 -5.67
CA SER A 272 13.76 -9.41 -6.84
C SER A 272 15.02 -8.60 -6.52
N LEU A 273 16.19 -9.16 -6.85
CA LEU A 273 17.50 -8.57 -6.52
C LEU A 273 17.68 -7.15 -7.07
N VAL A 274 17.02 -6.83 -8.19
CA VAL A 274 17.13 -5.53 -8.86
C VAL A 274 16.17 -4.48 -8.31
N SER A 275 15.03 -4.87 -7.74
CA SER A 275 14.09 -3.94 -7.11
C SER A 275 14.42 -3.65 -5.64
N ARG A 276 15.38 -4.37 -5.05
CA ARG A 276 15.77 -4.27 -3.63
C ARG A 276 16.13 -2.86 -3.15
N PRO A 277 16.93 -2.03 -3.85
CA PRO A 277 17.30 -0.71 -3.32
C PRO A 277 16.06 0.20 -3.21
N THR A 278 15.32 0.34 -4.31
CA THR A 278 14.09 1.15 -4.38
C THR A 278 13.02 0.70 -3.38
N LEU A 279 12.83 -0.62 -3.23
CA LEU A 279 11.85 -1.18 -2.30
C LEU A 279 12.32 -1.18 -0.84
N SER A 280 13.64 -1.13 -0.60
CA SER A 280 14.19 -1.09 0.76
C SER A 280 13.88 0.22 1.48
N GLU A 281 13.86 1.35 0.76
CA GLU A 281 13.48 2.66 1.30
C GLU A 281 11.96 2.87 1.34
N LEU A 282 11.21 2.10 0.55
CA LEU A 282 9.75 2.21 0.47
C LEU A 282 9.09 1.82 1.79
N THR A 283 9.54 0.74 2.45
CA THR A 283 8.91 0.27 3.70
C THR A 283 9.02 1.27 4.85
N PRO A 284 10.20 1.82 5.19
CA PRO A 284 10.30 2.87 6.22
C PRO A 284 9.40 4.08 5.93
N TRP A 285 9.39 4.57 4.68
CA TRP A 285 8.54 5.69 4.28
C TRP A 285 7.05 5.36 4.38
N LEU A 286 6.63 4.14 3.99
CA LEU A 286 5.24 3.71 4.15
C LEU A 286 4.83 3.71 5.62
N LEU A 287 5.67 3.20 6.53
CA LEU A 287 5.39 3.20 7.96
C LEU A 287 5.21 4.63 8.52
N ASP A 288 6.07 5.58 8.11
CA ASP A 288 5.93 6.99 8.48
C ASP A 288 4.67 7.63 7.88
N SER A 289 4.34 7.27 6.65
CA SER A 289 3.18 7.78 5.93
C SER A 289 1.87 7.26 6.53
N LEU A 290 1.84 6.00 7.00
CA LEU A 290 0.69 5.44 7.70
C LEU A 290 0.45 6.13 9.07
N LEU A 291 1.52 6.48 9.79
CA LEU A 291 1.37 7.26 11.02
C LEU A 291 0.85 8.67 10.73
N SER A 292 1.44 9.31 9.71
CA SER A 292 1.07 10.67 9.28
C SER A 292 -0.38 10.73 8.79
N ILE A 293 -0.80 9.75 7.99
CA ILE A 293 -2.18 9.72 7.49
C ILE A 293 -3.17 9.45 8.60
N ARG A 294 -2.82 8.64 9.61
CA ARG A 294 -3.71 8.43 10.76
C ARG A 294 -3.94 9.72 11.53
N ALA A 295 -2.88 10.49 11.78
CA ALA A 295 -2.99 11.79 12.44
C ALA A 295 -3.89 12.75 11.65
N VAL A 296 -3.74 12.79 10.33
CA VAL A 296 -4.59 13.59 9.43
C VAL A 296 -6.04 13.08 9.43
N GLN A 297 -6.29 11.76 9.35
CA GLN A 297 -7.63 11.18 9.43
C GLN A 297 -8.33 11.59 10.73
N ASN A 298 -7.64 11.52 11.87
CA ASN A 298 -8.18 11.95 13.16
C ASN A 298 -8.55 13.44 13.16
N THR A 299 -7.71 14.26 12.54
CA THR A 299 -7.92 15.71 12.43
C THR A 299 -9.13 16.05 11.55
N TRP A 300 -9.37 15.26 10.51
CA TRP A 300 -10.37 15.51 9.48
C TRP A 300 -11.54 14.52 9.49
N GLN A 301 -11.73 13.77 10.58
CA GLN A 301 -12.73 12.70 10.72
C GLN A 301 -14.16 13.18 10.40
N ALA A 302 -14.50 14.43 10.77
CA ALA A 302 -15.82 15.01 10.51
C ALA A 302 -16.10 15.32 9.03
N VAL A 303 -15.04 15.56 8.24
CA VAL A 303 -15.14 15.93 6.82
C VAL A 303 -15.08 14.69 5.92
N ALA A 304 -14.19 13.77 6.24
CA ALA A 304 -13.98 12.55 5.48
C ALA A 304 -13.78 11.38 6.44
N PRO A 305 -14.89 10.77 6.92
CA PRO A 305 -14.82 9.59 7.78
C PRO A 305 -14.05 8.48 7.08
N SER A 306 -13.11 7.87 7.81
CA SER A 306 -12.35 6.72 7.35
C SER A 306 -12.37 5.65 8.45
N PRO A 307 -12.66 4.39 8.12
CA PRO A 307 -12.51 3.28 9.06
C PRO A 307 -11.06 3.16 9.53
N ARG A 308 -10.88 2.98 10.84
CA ARG A 308 -9.60 2.62 11.49
C ARG A 308 -9.12 1.25 11.06
N ALA A 309 -10.06 0.33 10.86
CA ALA A 309 -9.76 -1.04 10.44
C ALA A 309 -9.02 -1.11 9.09
N ASP A 310 -9.29 -0.19 8.17
CA ASP A 310 -8.65 -0.16 6.86
C ASP A 310 -7.15 0.11 6.97
N LEU A 311 -6.77 1.11 7.79
CA LEU A 311 -5.36 1.44 8.00
C LEU A 311 -4.63 0.32 8.77
N LEU A 312 -5.33 -0.33 9.69
CA LEU A 312 -4.82 -1.51 10.39
C LEU A 312 -4.52 -2.65 9.41
N ASN A 313 -5.41 -2.90 8.45
CA ASN A 313 -5.19 -3.89 7.40
C ASN A 313 -3.98 -3.55 6.51
N ILE A 314 -3.80 -2.28 6.15
CA ILE A 314 -2.62 -1.84 5.41
C ILE A 314 -1.34 -2.07 6.22
N ALA A 315 -1.33 -1.78 7.52
CA ALA A 315 -0.19 -2.03 8.39
C ALA A 315 0.14 -3.54 8.50
N LEU A 316 -0.87 -4.41 8.56
CA LEU A 316 -0.69 -5.87 8.55
C LEU A 316 0.01 -6.36 7.29
N ASN A 317 -0.35 -5.80 6.13
CA ASN A 317 0.25 -6.12 4.84
C ASN A 317 1.75 -5.81 4.77
N LEU A 318 2.23 -4.84 5.55
CA LEU A 318 3.64 -4.45 5.61
C LEU A 318 4.48 -5.28 6.59
N LEU A 319 3.85 -6.08 7.46
CA LEU A 319 4.59 -6.92 8.38
C LEU A 319 5.42 -8.00 7.66
N PRO A 320 6.60 -8.36 8.20
CA PRO A 320 7.34 -9.52 7.72
C PRO A 320 6.50 -10.80 7.87
N ASN A 321 6.73 -11.82 7.04
CA ASN A 321 5.92 -13.04 7.07
C ASN A 321 6.00 -13.76 8.43
N LYS A 322 7.19 -13.81 9.04
CA LYS A 322 7.39 -14.29 10.41
C LYS A 322 8.36 -13.35 11.15
N PRO A 323 8.11 -13.02 12.43
CA PRO A 323 9.09 -12.34 13.25
C PRO A 323 10.31 -13.24 13.43
N SER A 324 11.53 -12.69 13.26
CA SER A 324 12.77 -13.46 13.36
C SER A 324 13.59 -12.98 14.55
N PRO A 325 14.00 -13.89 15.48
CA PRO A 325 14.87 -13.54 16.60
C PRO A 325 16.30 -13.21 16.16
N ALA A 326 16.74 -13.74 15.02
CA ALA A 326 18.13 -13.67 14.56
C ALA A 326 18.53 -12.31 13.98
N ARG A 327 17.57 -11.43 13.66
CA ARG A 327 17.87 -10.11 13.09
C ARG A 327 16.80 -9.09 13.50
N LYS A 328 17.04 -8.36 14.58
CA LYS A 328 16.24 -7.19 14.99
C LYS A 328 16.41 -6.08 13.95
N SER A 329 15.60 -6.10 12.91
CA SER A 329 15.52 -4.99 11.96
C SER A 329 14.70 -3.86 12.57
N LEU A 330 15.26 -2.64 12.60
CA LEU A 330 14.56 -1.44 13.07
C LEU A 330 13.23 -1.24 12.32
N ALA A 331 13.19 -1.55 11.02
CA ALA A 331 11.96 -1.47 10.22
C ALA A 331 10.89 -2.48 10.70
N SER A 332 11.31 -3.68 11.13
CA SER A 332 10.39 -4.68 11.69
C SER A 332 9.83 -4.21 13.03
N GLN A 333 10.68 -3.67 13.91
CA GLN A 333 10.23 -3.14 15.21
C GLN A 333 9.26 -1.98 15.02
N LYS A 334 9.59 -1.04 14.13
CA LYS A 334 8.71 0.08 13.75
C LYS A 334 7.36 -0.41 13.22
N SER A 335 7.34 -1.45 12.38
CA SER A 335 6.10 -2.00 11.83
C SER A 335 5.18 -2.59 12.90
N TYR A 336 5.73 -3.34 13.86
CA TYR A 336 4.95 -3.89 14.98
C TYR A 336 4.55 -2.81 16.00
N ALA A 337 5.39 -1.81 16.24
CA ALA A 337 5.04 -0.68 17.09
C ALA A 337 3.87 0.14 16.48
N LEU A 338 3.91 0.41 15.17
CA LEU A 338 2.79 1.02 14.46
C LEU A 338 1.52 0.17 14.57
N LEU A 339 1.62 -1.15 14.37
CA LEU A 339 0.48 -2.05 14.50
C LEU A 339 -0.12 -1.99 15.92
N ALA A 340 0.71 -1.98 16.96
CA ALA A 340 0.27 -1.85 18.35
C ALA A 340 -0.44 -0.52 18.60
N LEU A 341 0.06 0.59 18.05
CA LEU A 341 -0.59 1.90 18.16
C LEU A 341 -1.98 1.90 17.50
N LEU A 342 -2.10 1.36 16.28
CA LEU A 342 -3.37 1.29 15.57
C LEU A 342 -4.38 0.36 16.28
N CYS A 343 -3.92 -0.77 16.81
CA CYS A 343 -4.77 -1.65 17.63
C CYS A 343 -5.24 -0.96 18.90
N ALA A 344 -4.36 -0.25 19.61
CA ALA A 344 -4.71 0.47 20.83
C ALA A 344 -5.74 1.57 20.57
N GLU A 345 -5.61 2.28 19.45
CA GLU A 345 -6.57 3.31 19.06
C GLU A 345 -7.96 2.74 18.74
N LEU A 346 -8.02 1.64 17.98
CA LEU A 346 -9.27 0.93 17.69
C LEU A 346 -9.88 0.30 18.96
N SER A 347 -9.04 -0.12 19.90
CA SER A 347 -9.49 -0.65 21.19
C SER A 347 -10.07 0.46 22.10
N ALA A 348 -9.54 1.68 22.01
CA ALA A 348 -10.04 2.83 22.75
C ALA A 348 -11.33 3.41 22.15
N HIS A 349 -11.56 3.21 20.85
CA HIS A 349 -12.76 3.65 20.14
C HIS A 349 -13.36 2.45 19.38
N PRO A 350 -14.11 1.58 20.07
CA PRO A 350 -14.56 0.31 19.52
C PRO A 350 -15.77 0.44 18.58
N ASP A 351 -16.18 1.65 18.16
CA ASP A 351 -17.38 1.89 17.35
C ASP A 351 -17.46 0.99 16.10
N GLU A 352 -16.32 0.73 15.46
CA GLU A 352 -16.22 -0.10 14.26
C GLU A 352 -16.28 -1.62 14.53
N ILE A 353 -16.12 -2.08 15.76
CA ILE A 353 -16.10 -3.53 16.09
C ILE A 353 -17.35 -3.99 16.85
N LEU A 354 -18.20 -3.05 17.28
CA LEU A 354 -19.41 -3.36 18.05
C LEU A 354 -20.59 -3.78 17.16
N GLY A 355 -20.64 -3.36 15.90
CA GLY A 355 -21.76 -3.66 15.00
C GLY A 355 -21.89 -5.14 14.62
N ILE A 356 -23.04 -5.51 14.06
CA ILE A 356 -23.32 -6.87 13.56
C ILE A 356 -23.27 -6.97 12.03
N ASP A 357 -23.00 -5.85 11.37
CA ASP A 357 -22.89 -5.75 9.92
C ASP A 357 -21.57 -6.36 9.41
N GLU A 358 -21.50 -6.56 8.10
CA GLU A 358 -20.32 -7.15 7.44
C GLU A 358 -19.05 -6.32 7.68
N GLN A 359 -19.15 -4.99 7.78
CA GLN A 359 -18.01 -4.12 8.03
C GLN A 359 -17.46 -4.33 9.45
N SER A 360 -18.32 -4.41 10.46
CA SER A 360 -17.88 -4.68 11.82
C SER A 360 -17.32 -6.09 11.99
N LEU A 361 -17.88 -7.08 11.29
CA LEU A 361 -17.32 -8.44 11.23
C LEU A 361 -15.93 -8.45 10.61
N ALA A 362 -15.73 -7.74 9.49
CA ALA A 362 -14.42 -7.59 8.85
C ALA A 362 -13.43 -6.85 9.76
N ALA A 363 -13.85 -5.77 10.43
CA ALA A 363 -13.02 -5.03 11.37
C ALA A 363 -12.58 -5.91 12.56
N ARG A 364 -13.50 -6.70 13.13
CA ARG A 364 -13.19 -7.69 14.17
C ARG A 364 -12.19 -8.74 13.70
N LYS A 365 -12.34 -9.26 12.49
CA LYS A 365 -11.38 -10.22 11.91
C LYS A 365 -9.99 -9.59 11.75
N THR A 366 -9.92 -8.40 11.17
CA THR A 366 -8.66 -7.66 10.98
C THR A 366 -7.97 -7.39 12.31
N LEU A 367 -8.72 -6.92 13.32
CA LEU A 367 -8.18 -6.71 14.67
C LEU A 367 -7.71 -8.03 15.29
N SER A 368 -8.49 -9.11 15.21
CA SER A 368 -8.12 -10.44 15.71
C SER A 368 -6.79 -10.93 15.12
N LEU A 369 -6.64 -10.81 13.79
CA LEU A 369 -5.40 -11.14 13.12
C LEU A 369 -4.24 -10.28 13.63
N ALA A 370 -4.45 -8.98 13.80
CA ALA A 370 -3.43 -8.07 14.35
C ALA A 370 -3.01 -8.45 15.78
N LEU A 371 -3.95 -8.83 16.64
CA LEU A 371 -3.65 -9.30 18.00
C LEU A 371 -2.77 -10.56 17.99
N ILE A 372 -3.08 -11.53 17.13
CA ILE A 372 -2.28 -12.77 17.00
C ILE A 372 -0.89 -12.45 16.44
N ARG A 373 -0.78 -11.53 15.47
CA ARG A 373 0.52 -11.10 14.93
C ARG A 373 1.36 -10.35 15.96
N LEU A 374 0.75 -9.51 16.81
CA LEU A 374 1.41 -8.88 17.95
C LEU A 374 1.81 -9.91 19.01
N ALA A 375 0.99 -10.94 19.25
CA ALA A 375 1.33 -12.03 20.16
C ALA A 375 2.59 -12.76 19.68
N HIS A 376 2.66 -13.13 18.40
CA HIS A 376 3.85 -13.73 17.81
C HIS A 376 5.08 -12.83 17.97
N ALA A 377 4.95 -11.54 17.65
CA ALA A 377 6.04 -10.59 17.83
C ALA A 377 6.47 -10.45 19.30
N SER A 378 5.54 -10.53 20.25
CA SER A 378 5.79 -10.43 21.69
C SER A 378 6.53 -11.63 22.27
N LEU A 379 6.45 -12.80 21.63
CA LEU A 379 7.24 -13.98 21.97
C LEU A 379 8.70 -13.83 21.53
N VAL A 380 8.93 -13.12 20.42
CA VAL A 380 10.27 -12.90 19.84
C VAL A 380 10.95 -11.65 20.41
N ASP A 381 10.20 -10.56 20.60
CA ASP A 381 10.65 -9.27 21.12
C ASP A 381 9.71 -8.78 22.22
N ARG A 382 10.15 -8.92 23.48
CA ARG A 382 9.33 -8.63 24.66
C ARG A 382 8.92 -7.16 24.78
N GLU A 383 9.68 -6.24 24.20
CA GLU A 383 9.34 -4.81 24.26
C GLU A 383 8.03 -4.52 23.49
N ILE A 384 7.76 -5.27 22.41
CA ILE A 384 6.50 -5.16 21.68
C ILE A 384 5.33 -5.55 22.59
N GLY A 385 5.44 -6.66 23.33
CA GLY A 385 4.40 -7.10 24.26
C GLY A 385 4.17 -6.11 25.41
N ARG A 386 5.25 -5.54 25.96
CA ARG A 386 5.19 -4.53 27.03
C ARG A 386 4.49 -3.25 26.60
N ILE A 387 4.66 -2.82 25.35
CA ILE A 387 4.02 -1.62 24.82
C ILE A 387 2.58 -1.91 24.40
N ALA A 388 2.35 -3.04 23.72
CA ALA A 388 1.07 -3.37 23.11
C ALA A 388 0.02 -3.80 24.14
N ALA A 389 0.31 -4.80 24.97
CA ALA A 389 -0.70 -5.46 25.78
C ALA A 389 -1.44 -4.54 26.77
N PRO A 390 -0.78 -3.62 27.51
CA PRO A 390 -1.47 -2.78 28.50
C PRO A 390 -2.50 -1.83 27.87
N LYS A 391 -2.28 -1.39 26.62
CA LYS A 391 -3.14 -0.43 25.93
C LYS A 391 -4.22 -1.09 25.08
N ILE A 392 -4.15 -2.39 24.88
CA ILE A 392 -5.04 -3.15 23.98
C ILE A 392 -5.90 -4.13 24.76
N VAL A 393 -5.28 -4.99 25.58
CA VAL A 393 -5.97 -6.14 26.19
C VAL A 393 -7.09 -5.68 27.12
N PHE A 394 -6.79 -4.78 28.06
CA PHE A 394 -7.77 -4.34 29.06
C PHE A 394 -8.99 -3.62 28.43
N PRO A 395 -8.84 -2.63 27.52
CA PRO A 395 -9.99 -2.04 26.85
C PRO A 395 -10.85 -3.05 26.08
N LEU A 396 -10.24 -4.01 25.40
CA LEU A 396 -11.00 -5.02 24.66
C LEU A 396 -11.69 -6.05 25.57
N GLU A 397 -11.06 -6.43 26.70
CA GLU A 397 -11.72 -7.27 27.71
C GLU A 397 -12.96 -6.55 28.29
N LEU A 398 -12.87 -5.24 28.52
CA LEU A 398 -14.02 -4.44 28.96
C LEU A 398 -15.15 -4.45 27.91
N VAL A 399 -14.81 -4.29 26.63
CA VAL A 399 -15.79 -4.38 25.52
C VAL A 399 -16.49 -5.75 25.50
N CYS A 400 -15.75 -6.84 25.70
CA CYS A 400 -16.33 -8.18 25.78
C CYS A 400 -17.26 -8.39 26.99
N LEU A 401 -17.04 -7.66 28.10
CA LEU A 401 -17.92 -7.67 29.26
C LEU A 401 -19.18 -6.84 29.03
N GLU A 402 -19.07 -5.69 28.37
CA GLU A 402 -20.19 -4.80 28.05
C GLU A 402 -21.11 -5.38 26.96
N VAL A 403 -20.54 -6.14 26.02
CA VAL A 403 -21.27 -6.79 24.93
C VAL A 403 -21.05 -8.31 24.99
N PRO A 404 -21.91 -9.06 25.70
CA PRO A 404 -21.72 -10.48 25.93
C PRO A 404 -21.57 -11.33 24.67
N SER A 405 -22.24 -10.95 23.56
CA SER A 405 -22.09 -11.64 22.27
C SER A 405 -20.67 -11.57 21.69
N LEU A 406 -19.83 -10.64 22.15
CA LEU A 406 -18.40 -10.56 21.82
C LEU A 406 -17.53 -11.28 22.86
N GLY A 407 -18.04 -11.48 24.07
CA GLY A 407 -17.38 -12.19 25.16
C GLY A 407 -17.56 -13.71 25.13
N GLU A 408 -18.54 -14.21 24.39
CA GLU A 408 -18.67 -15.64 24.07
C GLU A 408 -17.41 -16.18 23.38
N ALA A 409 -17.25 -17.51 23.35
CA ALA A 409 -16.06 -18.20 22.84
C ALA A 409 -15.94 -18.08 21.30
N HIS A 410 -15.68 -16.86 20.85
CA HIS A 410 -15.45 -16.43 19.48
C HIS A 410 -13.96 -16.19 19.24
N ASP A 411 -13.57 -16.21 17.98
CA ASP A 411 -12.17 -16.00 17.59
C ASP A 411 -11.64 -14.63 18.05
N PHE A 412 -12.51 -13.63 18.18
CA PHE A 412 -12.18 -12.31 18.70
C PHE A 412 -11.73 -12.35 20.17
N SER A 413 -12.56 -12.89 21.08
CA SER A 413 -12.22 -13.00 22.51
C SER A 413 -11.02 -13.91 22.75
N ARG A 414 -10.88 -14.99 21.96
CA ARG A 414 -9.68 -15.85 21.97
C ARG A 414 -8.41 -15.11 21.56
N SER A 415 -8.48 -14.26 20.53
CA SER A 415 -7.31 -13.49 20.05
C SER A 415 -6.79 -12.50 21.10
N ILE A 416 -7.68 -11.90 21.89
CA ILE A 416 -7.32 -11.04 23.03
C ILE A 416 -6.53 -11.85 24.08
N ARG A 417 -7.02 -13.04 24.42
CA ARG A 417 -6.37 -13.93 25.39
C ARG A 417 -5.01 -14.42 24.90
N VAL A 418 -4.87 -14.74 23.61
CA VAL A 418 -3.58 -15.12 22.99
C VAL A 418 -2.55 -14.00 23.16
N LEU A 419 -2.91 -12.73 22.89
CA LEU A 419 -2.02 -11.60 23.11
C LEU A 419 -1.65 -11.42 24.59
N LYS A 420 -2.62 -11.58 25.49
CA LYS A 420 -2.40 -11.50 26.95
C LYS A 420 -1.39 -12.55 27.41
N GLN A 421 -1.57 -13.81 27.01
CA GLN A 421 -0.66 -14.93 27.32
C GLN A 421 0.73 -14.71 26.74
N ALA A 422 0.84 -14.30 25.48
CA ALA A 422 2.13 -14.08 24.84
C ALA A 422 2.91 -12.89 25.44
N SER A 423 2.20 -11.93 26.04
CA SER A 423 2.80 -10.70 26.59
C SER A 423 3.18 -10.80 28.07
N THR A 424 2.98 -11.95 28.71
CA THR A 424 3.41 -12.15 30.11
C THR A 424 4.94 -12.16 30.23
N SER A 425 5.44 -11.79 31.42
CA SER A 425 6.89 -11.74 31.70
C SER A 425 7.61 -13.06 31.45
N VAL A 426 6.93 -14.19 31.69
CA VAL A 426 7.44 -15.54 31.41
C VAL A 426 6.86 -16.02 30.08
N VAL A 427 7.67 -16.70 29.26
CA VAL A 427 7.20 -17.24 27.96
C VAL A 427 6.28 -18.42 28.29
N PRO A 428 5.02 -18.44 27.80
CA PRO A 428 4.13 -19.56 28.06
C PRO A 428 4.67 -20.83 27.39
N GLU A 429 4.74 -21.94 28.14
CA GLU A 429 5.15 -23.26 27.61
C GLU A 429 4.07 -23.88 26.71
N SER A 430 2.80 -23.57 26.97
CA SER A 430 1.66 -23.97 26.14
C SER A 430 0.56 -22.89 26.23
N LEU A 431 -0.28 -22.83 25.20
CA LEU A 431 -1.49 -22.00 25.19
C LEU A 431 -2.58 -22.65 26.07
N GLU A 432 -3.46 -21.84 26.64
CA GLU A 432 -4.63 -22.35 27.35
C GLU A 432 -5.50 -23.22 26.42
N PRO A 433 -6.22 -24.24 26.94
CA PRO A 433 -7.03 -25.15 26.13
C PRO A 433 -7.98 -24.44 25.16
N GLU A 434 -8.53 -23.30 25.57
CA GLU A 434 -9.50 -22.50 24.80
C GLU A 434 -8.85 -21.58 23.74
N THR A 435 -7.53 -21.37 23.81
CA THR A 435 -6.75 -20.57 22.86
C THR A 435 -5.89 -21.41 21.91
N LYS A 436 -6.03 -22.75 21.96
CA LYS A 436 -5.37 -23.65 21.02
C LYS A 436 -5.91 -23.44 19.59
N PRO A 437 -5.10 -23.67 18.54
CA PRO A 437 -5.52 -23.45 17.16
C PRO A 437 -6.85 -24.10 16.75
N PRO A 438 -7.17 -25.36 17.13
CA PRO A 438 -8.44 -25.99 16.75
C PRO A 438 -9.69 -25.26 17.25
N CYS A 439 -9.55 -24.40 18.27
CA CYS A 439 -10.67 -23.62 18.79
C CYS A 439 -11.04 -22.45 17.88
N PHE A 440 -10.18 -22.02 16.96
CA PHE A 440 -10.48 -20.92 16.04
C PHE A 440 -11.33 -21.40 14.88
N THR A 441 -12.41 -20.67 14.57
CA THR A 441 -13.35 -21.00 13.49
C THR A 441 -12.82 -20.56 12.14
N ASP A 442 -12.32 -19.32 12.05
CA ASP A 442 -11.69 -18.76 10.87
C ASP A 442 -10.34 -19.44 10.59
N ALA A 443 -10.17 -19.92 9.35
CA ALA A 443 -9.00 -20.68 8.94
C ALA A 443 -7.70 -19.86 8.94
N GLU A 444 -7.79 -18.56 8.65
CA GLU A 444 -6.63 -17.66 8.62
C GLU A 444 -6.15 -17.36 10.05
N LEU A 445 -7.09 -17.09 10.97
CA LEU A 445 -6.76 -16.91 12.38
C LEU A 445 -6.18 -18.20 12.99
N ARG A 446 -6.77 -19.36 12.66
CA ARG A 446 -6.23 -20.67 13.06
C ARG A 446 -4.79 -20.84 12.61
N GLN A 447 -4.51 -20.62 11.32
CA GLN A 447 -3.16 -20.74 10.78
C GLN A 447 -2.17 -19.78 11.46
N ALA A 448 -2.60 -18.55 11.73
CA ALA A 448 -1.76 -17.55 12.41
C ALA A 448 -1.41 -17.95 13.85
N VAL A 449 -2.31 -18.64 14.55
CA VAL A 449 -2.06 -19.18 15.91
C VAL A 449 -1.14 -20.40 15.86
N GLU A 450 -1.30 -21.30 14.88
CA GLU A 450 -0.37 -22.42 14.66
C GLU A 450 1.06 -21.91 14.42
N ASP A 451 1.17 -20.83 13.64
CA ASP A 451 2.44 -20.20 13.31
C ASP A 451 3.17 -19.58 14.52
N LEU A 452 2.51 -19.41 15.67
CA LEU A 452 3.15 -19.00 16.93
C LEU A 452 4.20 -20.02 17.39
N GLY A 453 4.06 -21.29 16.99
CA GLY A 453 4.98 -22.36 17.40
C GLY A 453 4.89 -22.72 18.89
N ILE A 454 3.85 -22.24 19.60
CA ILE A 454 3.52 -22.67 20.96
C ILE A 454 2.63 -23.91 20.82
N GLY A 455 3.23 -25.09 20.69
CA GLY A 455 2.53 -26.36 20.53
C GLY A 455 3.11 -27.44 21.43
N ASP A 456 2.20 -28.15 22.13
CA ASP A 456 2.44 -29.13 23.18
C ASP A 456 3.59 -30.10 22.88
N TYR A 457 4.71 -29.96 23.60
CA TYR A 457 5.49 -31.14 23.92
C TYR A 457 4.63 -31.97 24.87
N SER A 458 3.97 -33.00 24.36
CA SER A 458 3.35 -34.03 25.19
C SER A 458 4.36 -34.44 26.24
N ALA A 459 3.98 -34.35 27.52
CA ALA A 459 4.81 -34.69 28.65
C ALA A 459 5.22 -36.19 28.68
N GLU A 460 4.88 -36.97 27.66
CA GLU A 460 5.16 -38.40 27.56
C GLU A 460 6.58 -38.75 27.07
N ASP A 461 7.33 -37.80 26.50
CA ASP A 461 8.73 -38.03 26.06
C ASP A 461 9.78 -37.32 26.94
N ARG A 462 9.41 -36.86 28.14
CA ARG A 462 10.41 -36.41 29.13
C ARG A 462 11.00 -37.63 29.85
N GLU A 463 12.01 -38.25 29.26
CA GLU A 463 13.01 -38.97 30.08
C GLU A 463 13.53 -37.98 31.15
N PRO A 464 13.59 -38.38 32.43
CA PRO A 464 13.96 -37.46 33.50
C PRO A 464 15.43 -37.07 33.32
N ALA A 465 15.66 -35.82 32.90
CA ALA A 465 16.98 -35.25 32.76
C ALA A 465 17.75 -35.38 34.09
N SER A 466 18.81 -36.18 34.06
CA SER A 466 19.70 -36.42 35.18
C SER A 466 20.31 -35.10 35.68
N LYS A 467 20.17 -34.87 36.99
CA LYS A 467 20.82 -33.79 37.74
C LYS A 467 22.31 -33.66 37.43
N ARG A 468 22.76 -32.40 37.40
CA ARG A 468 24.14 -31.84 37.38
C ARG A 468 24.71 -31.54 35.99
N ARG A 469 24.60 -30.26 35.59
CA ARG A 469 25.59 -29.61 34.71
C ARG A 469 26.36 -28.58 35.53
N LYS A 470 27.68 -28.78 35.64
CA LYS A 470 28.62 -27.82 36.23
C LYS A 470 28.61 -26.53 35.40
N VAL A 471 28.49 -25.39 36.07
CA VAL A 471 28.75 -24.07 35.50
C VAL A 471 30.25 -23.98 35.19
N LEU A 472 30.60 -23.75 33.92
CA LEU A 472 31.95 -23.38 33.49
C LEU A 472 32.12 -21.87 33.72
N PRO A 473 33.26 -21.40 34.26
CA PRO A 473 33.46 -19.99 34.58
C PRO A 473 33.89 -19.23 33.31
N GLY A 474 32.94 -18.57 32.65
CA GLY A 474 33.20 -17.58 31.60
C GLY A 474 33.38 -16.19 32.19
N ALA A 475 34.40 -15.99 33.04
CA ALA A 475 34.66 -14.71 33.70
C ALA A 475 35.58 -13.76 32.89
N GLY A 476 36.03 -14.16 31.69
CA GLY A 476 36.96 -13.36 30.88
C GLY A 476 36.29 -12.31 30.00
N GLU A 477 35.17 -12.65 29.35
CA GLU A 477 34.57 -11.81 28.30
C GLU A 477 33.87 -10.55 28.85
N LEU A 478 33.30 -10.63 30.05
CA LEU A 478 32.66 -9.49 30.69
C LEU A 478 33.70 -8.45 31.17
N GLY A 479 34.87 -8.91 31.63
CA GLY A 479 35.97 -8.05 32.06
C GLY A 479 36.57 -7.26 30.90
N GLU A 480 36.75 -7.90 29.74
CA GLU A 480 37.22 -7.24 28.51
C GLU A 480 36.22 -6.21 27.97
N LEU A 481 34.92 -6.52 28.01
CA LEU A 481 33.88 -5.61 27.58
C LEU A 481 33.79 -4.38 28.50
N THR A 482 33.95 -4.60 29.80
CA THR A 482 33.91 -3.54 30.81
C THR A 482 35.12 -2.62 30.69
N ALA A 483 36.32 -3.18 30.48
CA ALA A 483 37.54 -2.40 30.25
C ALA A 483 37.44 -1.52 28.98
N ARG A 484 36.89 -2.08 27.89
CA ARG A 484 36.63 -1.34 26.63
C ARG A 484 35.62 -0.20 26.81
N LEU A 485 34.62 -0.37 27.67
CA LEU A 485 33.63 0.66 27.97
C LEU A 485 34.25 1.82 28.77
N TYR A 486 35.10 1.54 29.76
CA TYR A 486 35.82 2.57 30.50
C TYR A 486 36.81 3.36 29.62
N GLU A 487 37.47 2.68 28.68
CA GLU A 487 38.38 3.29 27.71
C GLU A 487 37.65 4.25 26.73
N VAL A 488 36.44 3.88 26.29
CA VAL A 488 35.60 4.74 25.41
C VAL A 488 35.00 5.93 26.16
N LEU A 489 34.72 5.77 27.46
CA LEU A 489 34.07 6.79 28.28
C LEU A 489 35.05 7.74 29.00
N GLN A 490 36.37 7.52 28.87
CA GLN A 490 37.43 8.26 29.59
C GLN A 490 37.16 8.38 31.10
N ALA A 491 36.64 7.31 31.71
CA ALA A 491 36.37 7.26 33.14
C ALA A 491 37.28 6.23 33.81
N ASP A 492 37.80 6.54 35.00
CA ASP A 492 38.64 5.61 35.75
C ASP A 492 37.78 4.48 36.37
N PRO A 493 38.27 3.23 36.34
CA PRO A 493 37.56 2.09 36.92
C PRO A 493 37.54 2.18 38.45
N ILE A 494 36.34 2.06 39.05
CA ILE A 494 36.18 2.00 40.49
C ILE A 494 36.51 0.57 40.97
N PRO A 495 37.39 0.37 41.97
CA PRO A 495 37.65 -0.95 42.49
C PRO A 495 36.43 -1.48 43.27
N GLU A 496 35.95 -2.66 42.87
CA GLU A 496 34.97 -3.45 43.62
C GLU A 496 35.57 -3.87 44.97
N ASN A 497 35.42 -3.02 45.98
CA ASN A 497 35.34 -3.35 47.40
C ASN A 497 35.04 -2.08 48.19
N GLY A 498 33.75 -1.75 48.31
CA GLY A 498 33.27 -0.64 49.12
C GLY A 498 31.76 -0.71 49.29
N THR A 499 31.35 -1.13 50.48
CA THR A 499 29.98 -1.10 51.02
C THR A 499 29.16 0.10 50.56
N LEU A 500 27.98 -0.17 50.01
CA LEU A 500 26.90 0.81 49.81
C LEU A 500 26.40 1.31 51.16
N GLU A 501 26.95 2.42 51.65
CA GLU A 501 26.26 3.25 52.64
C GLU A 501 25.54 4.40 51.93
N HIS A 502 24.23 4.42 52.16
CA HIS A 502 23.33 5.51 51.82
C HIS A 502 23.82 6.83 52.41
N THR A 503 23.69 7.92 51.65
CA THR A 503 23.17 9.17 52.24
C THR A 503 22.50 10.02 51.19
N PHE A 504 21.21 10.27 51.43
CA PHE A 504 20.47 11.40 50.90
C PHE A 504 21.10 12.71 51.43
N LEU A 505 21.32 13.67 50.53
CA LEU A 505 20.88 15.06 50.65
C LEU A 505 20.92 15.74 49.28
#